data_AF-A0A973CRM1-F1
#
_entry.id   AF-A0A973CRM1-F1
#
_cell.length_a   1.000
_cell.length_b   1.000
_cell.length_c   1.000
_cell.angle_alpha   90.00
_cell.angle_beta   90.00
_cell.angle_gamma   90.00
#
_symmetry.space_group_name_H-M   'P 1'
#
loop_
_entity.id
_entity.type
_entity.pdbx_description
1 polymer ?
#
loop_
_entity_poly.entity_id
_entity_poly.type
_entity_poly.pdbx_seq_one_letter_code
_entity_poly.pdbx_strand_id
1 'polypeptide(L)'
;MTLDGKVLKTLPLNDILIAHQIPAAMSRYILELNKQEKELQRGSGLWLSTPSGSTGGILSAGGKIMKEGSRRIQYLPRELYYKSGQSYKLKGAMVRNPLIIQSKMREGMIYIDGSHKKIAFSFGSVLRVEKSPHDLRLISNES
;
A
#
# COMPACT_ATOMS: atom_id res chain seq x y z
N MET A 1 10.46 4.76 -0.86
CA MET A 1 10.00 3.36 -0.97
C MET A 1 11.20 2.49 -1.30
N THR A 2 11.39 1.39 -0.58
CA THR A 2 12.48 0.43 -0.84
C THR A 2 11.93 -0.98 -0.95
N LEU A 3 12.41 -1.75 -1.92
CA LEU A 3 12.10 -3.16 -2.10
C LEU A 3 13.38 -3.98 -1.89
N ASP A 4 13.35 -4.92 -0.94
CA ASP A 4 14.51 -5.76 -0.59
C ASP A 4 15.78 -4.94 -0.31
N GLY A 5 15.62 -3.84 0.43
CA GLY A 5 16.69 -2.92 0.78
C GLY A 5 17.12 -1.97 -0.34
N LYS A 6 16.62 -2.15 -1.57
CA LYS A 6 16.96 -1.30 -2.73
C LYS A 6 15.94 -0.18 -2.89
N VAL A 7 16.42 1.06 -3.05
CA VAL A 7 15.56 2.21 -3.35
C VAL A 7 14.95 2.03 -4.73
N LEU A 8 13.63 2.16 -4.81
CA LEU A 8 12.92 2.11 -6.08
C LEU A 8 13.09 3.45 -6.82
N LYS A 9 13.48 3.37 -8.10
CA LYS A 9 13.68 4.56 -8.96
C LYS A 9 12.38 5.31 -9.24
N THR A 10 11.25 4.59 -9.28
CA THR A 10 9.92 5.19 -9.39
C THR A 10 9.25 5.18 -8.02
N LEU A 11 8.79 6.34 -7.59
CA LEU A 11 7.91 6.50 -6.44
C LEU A 11 6.49 6.79 -6.92
N PRO A 12 5.46 6.28 -6.23
CA PRO A 12 4.07 6.61 -6.53
C PRO A 12 3.82 8.10 -6.28
N LEU A 13 3.09 8.74 -7.19
CA LEU A 13 2.50 10.06 -6.95
C LEU A 13 1.24 9.92 -6.10
N ASN A 14 0.39 8.96 -6.42
CA ASN A 14 -0.96 8.81 -5.89
C ASN A 14 -1.06 7.60 -4.97
N ASP A 15 -0.89 6.40 -5.50
CA ASP A 15 -1.15 5.17 -4.77
C ASP A 15 -0.37 3.98 -5.31
N ILE A 16 -0.34 2.93 -4.48
CA ILE A 16 0.05 1.61 -4.90
C ILE A 16 -0.99 0.58 -4.48
N LEU A 17 -1.17 -0.44 -5.32
CA LEU A 17 -1.90 -1.65 -4.99
C LEU A 17 -0.92 -2.82 -4.90
N ILE A 18 -0.94 -3.54 -3.79
CA ILE A 18 -0.26 -4.82 -3.64
C ILE A 18 -1.31 -5.92 -3.78
N ALA A 19 -1.17 -6.80 -4.76
CA ALA A 19 -2.12 -7.90 -4.97
C ALA A 19 -1.45 -9.09 -5.66
N HIS A 20 -2.12 -10.23 -5.66
CA HIS A 20 -1.79 -11.32 -6.58
C HIS A 20 -2.04 -10.87 -8.02
N GLN A 21 -1.21 -11.30 -8.97
CA GLN A 21 -1.38 -10.92 -10.39
C GLN A 21 -2.69 -11.43 -11.00
N ILE A 22 -3.19 -12.56 -10.50
CA ILE A 22 -4.46 -13.18 -10.88
C ILE A 22 -5.54 -12.67 -9.90
N PRO A 23 -6.57 -11.93 -10.37
CA PRO A 23 -7.59 -11.35 -9.50
C PRO A 23 -8.40 -12.38 -8.71
N ALA A 24 -8.55 -13.60 -9.25
CA ALA A 24 -9.24 -14.71 -8.60
C ALA A 24 -8.39 -15.41 -7.51
N ALA A 25 -7.10 -15.07 -7.41
CA ALA A 25 -6.20 -15.68 -6.44
C ALA A 25 -6.05 -14.82 -5.17
N MET A 26 -5.84 -15.51 -4.06
CA MET A 26 -5.72 -14.87 -2.75
C MET A 26 -4.41 -14.11 -2.62
N SER A 27 -4.52 -12.82 -2.30
CA SER A 27 -3.39 -12.03 -1.86
C SER A 27 -3.04 -12.38 -0.41
N ARG A 28 -1.75 -12.61 -0.13
CA ARG A 28 -1.27 -12.96 1.20
C ARG A 28 0.03 -12.21 1.51
N TYR A 29 0.04 -11.49 2.62
CA TYR A 29 1.20 -10.71 3.04
C TYR A 29 1.23 -10.57 4.56
N ILE A 30 2.41 -10.28 5.10
CA ILE A 30 2.53 -9.82 6.48
C ILE A 30 2.62 -8.30 6.44
N LEU A 31 1.72 -7.64 7.15
CA LEU A 31 1.74 -6.19 7.37
C LEU A 31 2.34 -5.91 8.74
N GLU A 32 3.31 -5.01 8.78
CA GLU A 32 3.95 -4.58 10.01
C GLU A 32 3.95 -3.05 10.12
N LEU A 33 3.51 -2.57 11.27
CA LEU A 33 3.42 -1.15 11.62
C LEU A 33 4.16 -0.92 12.95
N ASN A 34 4.95 0.16 13.01
CA ASN A 34 5.62 0.63 14.22
C ASN A 34 6.59 -0.38 14.89
N LYS A 35 7.05 -1.41 14.16
CA LYS A 35 7.87 -2.52 14.70
C LYS A 35 7.21 -3.30 15.86
N GLN A 36 5.92 -3.09 16.10
CA GLN A 36 5.19 -3.66 17.25
C GLN A 36 3.98 -4.46 16.79
N GLU A 37 3.26 -3.96 15.78
CA GLU A 37 2.06 -4.60 15.27
C GLU A 37 2.40 -5.33 13.99
N LYS A 38 2.30 -6.67 14.00
CA LYS A 38 2.59 -7.53 12.87
C LYS A 38 1.45 -8.51 12.65
N GLU A 39 0.91 -8.55 11.45
CA GLU A 39 -0.27 -9.33 11.14
C GLU A 39 -0.16 -10.01 9.78
N LEU A 40 -0.39 -11.33 9.74
CA LEU A 40 -0.55 -12.06 8.48
C LEU A 40 -1.96 -11.82 7.96
N GLN A 41 -2.08 -11.15 6.81
CA GLN A 41 -3.35 -10.87 6.18
C GLN A 41 -3.56 -11.68 4.90
N ARG A 42 -4.83 -11.96 4.64
CA ARG A 42 -5.34 -12.65 3.45
C ARG A 42 -6.54 -11.87 2.93
N GLY A 43 -6.64 -11.72 1.61
CA GLY A 43 -7.74 -11.00 0.98
C GLY A 43 -7.46 -10.75 -0.50
N SER A 44 -8.00 -9.67 -1.04
CA SER A 44 -7.86 -9.31 -2.46
C SER A 44 -6.71 -8.35 -2.74
N GLY A 45 -6.03 -7.84 -1.70
CA GLY A 45 -4.86 -6.98 -1.82
C GLY A 45 -4.75 -5.93 -0.72
N LEU A 46 -3.87 -4.96 -0.91
CA LEU A 46 -3.61 -3.85 0.01
C LEU A 46 -3.39 -2.57 -0.79
N TRP A 47 -4.21 -1.56 -0.53
CA TRP A 47 -3.97 -0.20 -1.02
C TRP A 47 -3.06 0.55 -0.07
N LEU A 48 -2.11 1.32 -0.62
CA LEU A 48 -1.45 2.42 0.08
C LEU A 48 -1.59 3.69 -0.74
N SER A 49 -1.86 4.82 -0.12
CA SER A 49 -2.11 6.08 -0.82
C SER A 49 -1.48 7.29 -0.13
N THR A 50 -1.02 8.22 -0.95
CA THR A 50 -0.59 9.57 -0.57
C THR A 50 -1.81 10.49 -0.42
N PRO A 51 -1.65 11.73 0.07
CA PRO A 51 -2.76 12.68 0.07
C PRO A 51 -3.36 12.94 -1.32
N SER A 52 -2.53 13.09 -2.36
CA SER A 52 -2.99 13.35 -3.73
C SER A 52 -3.73 12.16 -4.33
N GLY A 53 -3.35 10.92 -3.97
CA GLY A 53 -4.08 9.73 -4.39
C GLY A 53 -5.33 9.41 -3.58
N SER A 54 -5.58 10.12 -2.47
CA SER A 54 -6.65 9.76 -1.52
C SER A 54 -8.07 9.93 -2.08
N THR A 55 -8.21 10.61 -3.21
CA THR A 55 -9.46 10.78 -3.98
C THR A 55 -9.62 9.75 -5.10
N GLY A 56 -8.59 8.94 -5.36
CA GLY A 56 -8.55 7.95 -6.44
C GLY A 56 -9.09 6.58 -6.04
N GLY A 57 -8.43 5.51 -6.50
CA GLY A 57 -8.92 4.13 -6.33
C GLY A 57 -9.13 3.72 -4.87
N ILE A 58 -8.33 4.26 -3.95
CA ILE A 58 -8.49 3.98 -2.52
C ILE A 58 -9.81 4.53 -1.96
N LEU A 59 -10.31 5.67 -2.47
CA LEU A 59 -11.59 6.25 -2.04
C LEU A 59 -12.74 5.33 -2.46
N SER A 60 -12.72 4.86 -3.71
CA SER A 60 -13.70 3.88 -4.21
C SER A 60 -13.69 2.57 -3.43
N ALA A 61 -12.55 2.22 -2.82
CA ALA A 61 -12.41 1.03 -1.97
C ALA A 61 -12.85 1.24 -0.50
N GLY A 62 -13.37 2.42 -0.14
CA GLY A 62 -13.79 2.76 1.23
C GLY A 62 -12.74 3.49 2.06
N GLY A 63 -11.67 3.97 1.42
CA GLY A 63 -10.70 4.89 2.03
C GLY A 63 -11.30 6.27 2.29
N LYS A 64 -10.49 7.16 2.86
CA LYS A 64 -10.89 8.53 3.23
C LYS A 64 -10.02 9.55 2.51
N ILE A 65 -10.63 10.66 2.14
CA ILE A 65 -9.92 11.82 1.61
C ILE A 65 -8.96 12.34 2.69
N MET A 66 -7.73 12.64 2.29
CA MET A 66 -6.69 13.19 3.15
C MET A 66 -6.54 14.68 2.89
N LYS A 67 -6.28 15.45 3.94
CA LYS A 67 -5.97 16.88 3.79
C LYS A 67 -4.71 17.06 2.94
N GLU A 68 -4.74 18.06 2.06
CA GLU A 68 -3.56 18.50 1.32
C GLU A 68 -2.38 18.81 2.26
N GLY A 69 -1.18 18.47 1.84
CA GLY A 69 0.04 18.59 2.65
C GLY A 69 0.17 17.61 3.83
N SER A 70 -0.80 16.71 4.05
CA SER A 70 -0.70 15.68 5.09
C SER A 70 0.54 14.80 4.88
N ARG A 71 1.33 14.61 5.93
CA ARG A 71 2.50 13.72 5.91
C ARG A 71 2.17 12.25 6.25
N ARG A 72 0.89 11.90 6.29
CA ARG A 72 0.43 10.54 6.55
C ARG A 72 0.39 9.74 5.25
N ILE A 73 0.44 8.42 5.37
CA ILE A 73 0.11 7.43 4.34
C ILE A 73 -1.18 6.76 4.81
N GLN A 74 -2.13 6.58 3.90
CA GLN A 74 -3.31 5.77 4.18
C GLN A 74 -3.08 4.36 3.65
N TYR A 75 -3.29 3.34 4.48
CA TYR A 75 -3.34 1.96 4.04
C TYR A 75 -4.75 1.39 4.21
N LEU A 76 -5.15 0.49 3.30
CA LEU A 76 -6.46 -0.14 3.33
C LEU A 76 -6.39 -1.56 2.73
N PRO A 77 -6.49 -2.62 3.54
CA PRO A 77 -6.66 -3.98 3.04
C PRO A 77 -7.96 -4.13 2.24
N ARG A 78 -7.90 -4.86 1.11
CA ARG A 78 -9.07 -5.18 0.29
C ARG A 78 -9.66 -6.53 0.69
N GLU A 79 -10.98 -6.56 0.92
CA GLU A 79 -11.79 -7.78 1.06
C GLU A 79 -11.09 -8.83 1.94
N LEU A 80 -10.76 -8.43 3.18
CA LEU A 80 -10.08 -9.32 4.13
C LEU A 80 -10.85 -10.64 4.27
N TYR A 81 -10.14 -11.74 4.11
CA TYR A 81 -10.68 -13.08 4.30
C TYR A 81 -10.70 -13.43 5.78
N TYR A 82 -11.89 -13.68 6.33
CA TYR A 82 -12.10 -14.06 7.72
C TYR A 82 -12.37 -15.56 7.82
N LYS A 83 -11.46 -16.31 8.43
CA LYS A 83 -11.76 -17.66 8.93
C LYS A 83 -12.55 -17.54 10.24
N SER A 84 -13.38 -18.53 10.58
CA SER A 84 -14.05 -18.58 11.89
C SER A 84 -13.05 -18.39 13.04
N GLY A 85 -13.38 -17.49 13.98
CA GLY A 85 -12.53 -17.10 15.10
C GLY A 85 -11.35 -16.17 14.76
N GLN A 86 -11.14 -15.82 13.49
CA GLN A 86 -10.09 -14.89 13.08
C GLN A 86 -10.57 -13.44 13.17
N SER A 87 -9.74 -12.58 13.77
CA SER A 87 -9.92 -11.14 13.73
C SER A 87 -8.64 -10.47 13.22
N TYR A 88 -8.80 -9.33 12.57
CA TYR A 88 -7.69 -8.47 12.13
C TYR A 88 -7.73 -7.17 12.92
N LYS A 89 -6.55 -6.74 13.39
CA LYS A 89 -6.34 -5.44 14.05
C LYS A 89 -5.99 -4.38 13.01
N LEU A 90 -5.15 -4.72 12.02
CA LEU A 90 -4.63 -3.77 11.03
C LEU A 90 -5.57 -3.62 9.82
N LYS A 91 -6.79 -3.13 10.04
CA LYS A 91 -7.85 -3.07 9.02
C LYS A 91 -7.86 -1.81 8.14
N GLY A 92 -6.85 -0.96 8.29
CA GLY A 92 -6.72 0.29 7.55
C GLY A 92 -6.65 1.49 8.49
N ALA A 93 -5.71 2.39 8.21
CA ALA A 93 -5.52 3.62 8.98
C ALA A 93 -4.68 4.63 8.20
N MET A 94 -4.63 5.87 8.70
CA MET A 94 -3.66 6.87 8.27
C MET A 94 -2.48 6.88 9.25
N VAL A 95 -1.28 6.57 8.77
CA VAL A 95 -0.07 6.42 9.59
C VAL A 95 1.03 7.36 9.15
N ARG A 96 1.88 7.80 10.09
CA ARG A 96 3.12 8.54 9.76
C ARG A 96 4.34 7.63 9.70
N ASN A 97 4.25 6.51 10.38
CA ASN A 97 5.37 5.60 10.55
C ASN A 97 5.50 4.69 9.32
N PRO A 98 6.70 4.15 9.09
CA PRO A 98 6.94 3.25 7.98
C PRO A 98 6.03 2.02 8.05
N LEU A 99 5.46 1.65 6.90
CA LEU A 99 4.77 0.40 6.69
C LEU A 99 5.75 -0.60 6.09
N ILE A 100 5.84 -1.78 6.70
CA ILE A 100 6.61 -2.91 6.17
C ILE A 100 5.62 -3.96 5.71
N ILE A 101 5.77 -4.39 4.46
CA ILE A 101 4.94 -5.43 3.85
C ILE A 101 5.87 -6.53 3.39
N GLN A 102 5.65 -7.76 3.84
CA GLN A 102 6.35 -8.93 3.33
C GLN A 102 5.41 -9.78 2.51
N SER A 103 5.79 -10.08 1.27
CA SER A 103 5.01 -10.96 0.40
C SER A 103 5.01 -12.41 0.91
N LYS A 104 3.84 -13.03 0.89
CA LYS A 104 3.66 -14.49 1.00
C LYS A 104 3.02 -15.06 -0.26
N MET A 105 3.17 -14.38 -1.39
CA MET A 105 2.66 -14.76 -2.71
C MET A 105 3.82 -15.11 -3.63
N ARG A 106 3.70 -16.17 -4.45
CA ARG A 106 4.70 -16.47 -5.49
C ARG A 106 4.62 -15.45 -6.63
N GLU A 107 3.41 -15.11 -7.04
CA GLU A 107 3.10 -14.21 -8.16
C GLU A 107 2.42 -12.92 -7.66
N GLY A 108 2.94 -12.36 -6.56
CA GLY A 108 2.52 -11.06 -6.06
C GLY A 108 3.04 -9.93 -6.95
N MET A 109 2.30 -8.83 -7.01
CA MET A 109 2.63 -7.63 -7.78
C MET A 109 2.40 -6.38 -6.95
N ILE A 110 3.25 -5.37 -7.16
CA ILE A 110 3.02 -3.98 -6.75
C ILE A 110 2.68 -3.19 -8.01
N TYR A 111 1.48 -2.62 -8.06
CA TYR A 111 1.03 -1.70 -9.11
C TYR A 111 1.19 -0.27 -8.60
N ILE A 112 1.76 0.61 -9.41
CA ILE A 112 2.11 2.00 -9.05
C ILE A 112 1.34 2.95 -9.93
N ASP A 113 0.56 3.85 -9.31
CA ASP A 113 -0.26 4.86 -9.99
C ASP A 113 -1.13 4.25 -11.11
N GLY A 114 -1.84 3.17 -10.77
CA GLY A 114 -2.62 2.38 -11.73
C GLY A 114 -1.83 1.25 -12.38
N SER A 115 -2.12 0.95 -13.64
CA SER A 115 -1.64 -0.27 -14.33
C SER A 115 -0.33 -0.11 -15.09
N HIS A 116 0.13 1.12 -15.33
CA HIS A 116 1.25 1.41 -16.24
C HIS A 116 2.60 0.92 -15.71
N LYS A 117 2.79 0.92 -14.38
CA LYS A 117 4.01 0.44 -13.74
C LYS A 117 3.69 -0.66 -12.75
N LYS A 118 4.32 -1.81 -12.95
CA LYS A 118 4.18 -2.98 -12.09
C LYS A 118 5.54 -3.58 -11.75
N ILE A 119 5.69 -4.00 -10.51
CA ILE A 119 6.93 -4.61 -9.98
C ILE A 119 6.55 -5.97 -9.39
N ALA A 120 7.33 -7.00 -9.69
CA ALA A 120 7.16 -8.30 -9.07
C ALA A 120 7.37 -8.19 -7.55
N PHE A 121 6.46 -8.80 -6.79
CA PHE A 121 6.48 -8.86 -5.34
C PHE A 121 6.35 -10.32 -4.90
N SER A 122 7.34 -11.11 -5.34
CA SER A 122 7.41 -12.55 -5.14
C SER A 122 7.65 -12.91 -3.68
N PHE A 123 7.55 -14.21 -3.39
CA PHE A 123 7.54 -14.71 -2.02
C PHE A 123 8.79 -14.29 -1.26
N GLY A 124 8.60 -13.78 -0.03
CA GLY A 124 9.69 -13.34 0.83
C GLY A 124 10.12 -11.89 0.61
N SER A 125 9.81 -11.28 -0.54
CA SER A 125 10.14 -9.88 -0.83
C SER A 125 9.57 -8.95 0.23
N VAL A 126 10.32 -7.89 0.58
CA VAL A 126 9.96 -6.93 1.62
C VAL A 126 9.91 -5.53 1.03
N LEU A 127 8.71 -4.96 1.03
CA LEU A 127 8.46 -3.58 0.69
C LEU A 127 8.43 -2.74 1.97
N ARG A 128 9.22 -1.67 1.99
CA ARG A 128 9.12 -0.61 3.00
C ARG A 128 8.61 0.67 2.35
N VAL A 129 7.53 1.20 2.91
CA VAL A 129 6.89 2.43 2.46
C VAL A 129 6.90 3.43 3.59
N GLU A 130 7.45 4.60 3.30
CA GLU A 130 7.48 5.76 4.20
C GLU A 130 7.43 7.01 3.34
N LYS A 131 7.01 8.14 3.94
CA LYS A 131 6.93 9.41 3.21
C LYS A 131 8.33 9.80 2.75
N SER A 132 8.45 10.14 1.46
CA SER A 132 9.69 10.71 0.93
C SER A 132 10.09 11.96 1.73
N PRO A 133 11.38 12.12 2.09
CA PRO A 133 11.86 13.35 2.71
C PRO A 133 11.74 14.57 1.79
N HIS A 134 11.53 14.34 0.48
CA HIS A 134 11.39 15.38 -0.52
C HIS A 134 9.91 15.49 -0.91
N ASP A 135 9.36 16.70 -0.82
CA ASP A 135 8.01 16.97 -1.32
C ASP A 135 8.05 17.17 -2.84
N LEU A 136 7.01 16.70 -3.53
CA LEU A 136 6.84 17.04 -4.94
C LEU A 136 6.49 18.52 -5.03
N ARG A 137 7.21 19.26 -5.88
CA ARG A 137 6.78 20.61 -6.25
C ARG A 137 5.56 20.49 -7.16
N LEU A 138 4.40 20.87 -6.65
CA LEU A 138 3.22 21.12 -7.47
C LEU A 138 3.45 22.44 -8.22
N ILE A 139 3.27 22.41 -9.55
CA ILE A 139 3.19 23.62 -10.37
C ILE A 139 1.70 23.78 -10.68
N SER A 140 1.03 24.71 -10.00
CA SER A 140 -0.34 25.10 -10.32
C SER A 140 -0.28 26.26 -11.33
N ASN A 141 -0.99 26.14 -12.45
CA ASN A 141 -1.36 27.31 -13.24
C ASN A 141 -2.62 27.90 -12.60
N GLU A 142 -2.52 29.11 -12.06
CA GLU A 142 -3.71 29.88 -11.73
C GLU A 142 -4.38 30.29 -13.05
N SER A 143 -5.69 30.03 -13.15
CA SER A 143 -6.57 30.51 -14.23
C SER A 143 -7.65 31.38 -13.60
#